data_AF-A0A2V7RSF6-F1
#
_entry.id   AF-A0A2V7RSF6-F1
#
_cell.length_a   1.000
_cell.length_b   1.000
_cell.length_c   1.000
_cell.angle_alpha   90.00
_cell.angle_beta   90.00
_cell.angle_gamma   90.00
#
_symmetry.space_group_name_H-M   'P 1'
#
loop_
_entity.id
_entity.type
_entity.pdbx_description
1 polymer ?
#
loop_
_entity_poly.entity_id
_entity_poly.type
_entity_poly.pdbx_seq_one_letter_code
_entity_poly.pdbx_strand_id
1 'polypeptide(L)'
;MTVRYASADEPTLRGADWIAQQWEAARLTAGPAGAILVLDEVQKAVNWSESVKRLWDEDTRARRPLKVVLLGSAPLLVQRGLTESLAGRFEVLHLPHWSLTEMRTAFDVSVEEYVYFGGYPGAASLLREPARWRRYILDALVETTLARDVLLLTRVDKPALLRRLFE
;
A
#
# COMPACT_ATOMS: atom_id res chain seq x y z
N MET A 1 3.80 -16.18 17.78
CA MET A 1 2.68 -15.83 16.88
C MET A 1 3.22 -15.84 15.47
N THR A 2 2.72 -16.71 14.60
CA THR A 2 3.28 -16.91 13.26
C THR A 2 2.84 -15.78 12.32
N VAL A 3 3.73 -15.31 11.45
CA VAL A 3 3.41 -14.28 10.45
C VAL A 3 3.59 -14.89 9.06
N ARG A 4 2.57 -14.77 8.22
CA ARG A 4 2.65 -15.06 6.79
C ARG A 4 2.59 -13.75 6.02
N TYR A 5 3.56 -13.53 5.15
CA TYR A 5 3.58 -12.41 4.21
C TYR A 5 3.43 -12.95 2.79
N ALA A 6 2.62 -12.28 1.97
CA ALA A 6 2.49 -12.56 0.55
C ALA A 6 2.23 -11.26 -0.22
N SER A 7 2.85 -11.11 -1.39
CA SER A 7 2.69 -9.94 -2.26
C SER A 7 1.89 -10.27 -3.51
N ALA A 8 0.96 -9.37 -3.87
CA ALA A 8 0.20 -9.44 -5.11
C ALA A 8 0.89 -8.71 -6.29
N ASP A 9 2.13 -8.22 -6.12
CA ASP A 9 2.87 -7.49 -7.17
C ASP A 9 3.59 -8.39 -8.19
N GLU A 10 3.24 -9.67 -8.25
CA GLU A 10 3.85 -10.61 -9.20
C GLU A 10 3.22 -10.49 -10.61
N PRO A 11 3.96 -10.85 -11.68
CA PRO A 11 3.49 -10.70 -13.07
C PRO A 11 2.22 -11.49 -13.41
N THR A 12 1.94 -12.55 -12.65
CA THR A 12 0.75 -13.38 -12.85
C THR A 12 -0.49 -12.73 -12.25
N LEU A 13 -1.58 -12.72 -13.00
CA LEU A 13 -2.87 -12.23 -12.51
C LEU A 13 -3.26 -12.94 -11.21
N ARG A 14 -3.49 -12.17 -10.15
CA ARG A 14 -3.99 -12.65 -8.85
C ARG A 14 -5.47 -12.31 -8.70
N GLY A 15 -6.20 -13.14 -7.97
CA GLY A 15 -7.63 -12.96 -7.72
C GLY A 15 -8.07 -13.69 -6.47
N ALA A 16 -9.38 -13.95 -6.37
CA ALA A 16 -10.00 -14.59 -5.21
C ALA A 16 -9.30 -15.89 -4.76
N ASP A 17 -8.92 -16.75 -5.70
CA ASP A 17 -8.28 -18.03 -5.38
C ASP A 17 -6.89 -17.85 -4.76
N TRP A 18 -6.13 -16.86 -5.23
CA TRP A 18 -4.82 -16.56 -4.65
C TRP A 18 -4.97 -16.07 -3.21
N ILE A 19 -5.92 -15.18 -2.94
CA ILE A 19 -6.22 -14.69 -1.58
C ILE A 19 -6.62 -15.87 -0.68
N ALA A 20 -7.52 -16.74 -1.15
CA ALA A 20 -7.96 -17.91 -0.40
C ALA A 20 -6.79 -18.86 -0.09
N GLN A 21 -5.89 -19.10 -1.04
CA GLN A 21 -4.69 -19.93 -0.82
C GLN A 21 -3.78 -19.34 0.26
N GLN A 22 -3.51 -18.03 0.23
CA GLN A 22 -2.70 -17.39 1.27
C GLN A 22 -3.38 -17.44 2.64
N TRP A 23 -4.70 -17.31 2.65
CA TRP A 23 -5.52 -17.37 3.85
C TRP A 23 -5.52 -18.75 4.49
N GLU A 24 -5.74 -19.81 3.70
CA GLU A 24 -5.67 -21.19 4.19
C GLU A 24 -4.27 -21.54 4.70
N ALA A 25 -3.23 -21.13 3.97
CA ALA A 25 -1.86 -21.32 4.43
C ALA A 25 -1.61 -20.64 5.77
N ALA A 26 -2.15 -19.43 6.00
CA ALA A 26 -2.05 -18.77 7.30
C ALA A 26 -2.85 -19.51 8.39
N ARG A 27 -4.08 -19.97 8.08
CA ARG A 27 -4.91 -20.79 8.99
C ARG A 27 -4.17 -22.05 9.44
N LEU A 28 -3.49 -22.74 8.54
CA LEU A 28 -2.72 -23.97 8.83
C LEU A 28 -1.55 -23.72 9.80
N THR A 29 -0.96 -22.52 9.76
CA THR A 29 0.16 -22.14 10.64
C THR A 29 -0.28 -21.50 11.95
N ALA A 30 -1.59 -21.30 12.15
CA ALA A 30 -2.14 -20.66 13.34
C ALA A 30 -2.10 -21.63 14.54
N GLY A 31 -1.27 -21.31 15.52
CA GLY A 31 -1.26 -22.01 16.81
C GLY A 31 -2.28 -21.45 17.81
N PRO A 32 -2.21 -21.86 19.09
CA PRO A 32 -3.11 -21.34 20.14
C PRO A 32 -3.03 -19.81 20.33
N ALA A 33 -1.86 -19.22 20.08
CA ALA A 33 -1.64 -17.78 20.11
C ALA A 33 -2.07 -17.05 18.83
N GLY A 34 -2.59 -17.79 17.84
CA GLY A 34 -3.00 -17.27 16.55
C GLY A 34 -1.86 -17.03 15.55
N ALA A 35 -2.23 -16.40 14.43
CA ALA A 35 -1.33 -15.99 13.36
C ALA A 35 -1.70 -14.61 12.80
N ILE A 36 -0.78 -14.03 12.02
CA ILE A 36 -0.98 -12.82 11.23
C ILE A 36 -0.81 -13.17 9.76
N LEU A 37 -1.78 -12.80 8.94
CA LEU A 37 -1.68 -12.78 7.49
C LEU A 37 -1.44 -11.34 7.03
N VAL A 38 -0.37 -11.10 6.30
CA VAL A 38 -0.06 -9.84 5.63
C VAL A 38 -0.18 -10.04 4.13
N LEU A 39 -1.10 -9.32 3.51
CA LEU A 39 -1.27 -9.28 2.05
C LEU A 39 -0.80 -7.92 1.54
N ASP A 40 0.27 -7.93 0.77
CA ASP A 40 0.87 -6.73 0.20
C ASP A 40 0.35 -6.46 -1.21
N GLU A 41 0.18 -5.19 -1.53
CA GLU A 41 -0.42 -4.71 -2.77
C GLU A 41 -1.79 -5.35 -3.08
N VAL A 42 -2.61 -5.58 -2.05
CA VAL A 42 -3.86 -6.37 -2.16
C VAL A 42 -4.80 -5.86 -3.27
N GLN A 43 -4.76 -4.56 -3.54
CA GLN A 43 -5.55 -3.91 -4.59
C GLN A 43 -5.25 -4.39 -6.02
N LYS A 44 -4.11 -5.05 -6.23
CA LYS A 44 -3.76 -5.67 -7.53
C LYS A 44 -4.47 -7.00 -7.77
N ALA A 45 -4.98 -7.65 -6.72
CA ALA A 45 -5.78 -8.85 -6.87
C ALA A 45 -7.21 -8.50 -7.29
N VAL A 46 -7.73 -9.19 -8.31
CA VAL A 46 -9.09 -8.99 -8.82
C VAL A 46 -10.12 -9.41 -7.75
N ASN A 47 -11.15 -8.59 -7.53
CA ASN A 47 -12.22 -8.82 -6.54
C ASN A 47 -11.69 -9.14 -5.13
N TRP A 48 -10.61 -8.45 -4.75
CA TRP A 48 -9.94 -8.72 -3.49
C TRP A 48 -10.84 -8.42 -2.29
N SER A 49 -11.64 -7.36 -2.37
CA SER A 49 -12.42 -6.86 -1.24
C SER A 49 -13.57 -7.80 -0.86
N GLU A 50 -14.23 -8.41 -1.85
CA GLU A 50 -15.24 -9.44 -1.64
C GLU A 50 -14.63 -10.71 -1.05
N SER A 51 -13.45 -11.09 -1.55
CA SER A 51 -12.71 -12.26 -1.10
C SER A 51 -12.29 -12.13 0.36
N VAL A 52 -11.70 -10.99 0.72
CA VAL A 52 -11.32 -10.66 2.11
C VAL A 52 -12.54 -10.64 3.01
N LYS A 53 -13.64 -9.97 2.61
CA LYS A 53 -14.88 -9.92 3.40
C LYS A 53 -15.41 -11.31 3.72
N ARG A 54 -15.51 -12.16 2.69
CA ARG A 54 -16.02 -13.52 2.85
C ARG A 54 -15.19 -14.33 3.84
N LEU A 55 -13.86 -14.31 3.68
CA LEU A 55 -12.93 -15.08 4.52
C LEU A 55 -12.86 -14.52 5.95
N TRP A 56 -12.94 -13.20 6.11
CA TRP A 56 -13.02 -12.54 7.42
C TRP A 56 -14.29 -12.93 8.17
N ASP A 57 -15.45 -12.90 7.51
CA ASP A 57 -16.73 -13.27 8.11
C ASP A 57 -16.73 -14.76 8.52
N GLU A 58 -16.10 -15.63 7.73
CA GLU A 58 -15.91 -17.06 8.04
C GLU A 58 -15.05 -17.26 9.30
N ASP A 59 -13.88 -16.61 9.37
CA ASP A 59 -12.97 -16.72 10.52
C ASP A 59 -13.58 -16.15 11.79
N THR A 60 -14.31 -15.03 11.68
CA THR A 60 -15.03 -14.42 12.79
C THR A 60 -16.08 -15.38 13.36
N ARG A 61 -16.87 -16.04 12.50
CA ARG A 61 -17.87 -17.03 12.92
C ARG A 61 -17.22 -18.27 13.55
N ALA A 62 -16.12 -18.75 12.98
CA ALA A 62 -15.38 -19.90 13.48
C ALA A 62 -14.48 -19.57 14.69
N ARG A 63 -14.43 -18.29 15.12
CA ARG A 63 -13.56 -17.78 16.18
C ARG A 63 -12.09 -18.17 15.98
N ARG A 64 -11.64 -18.15 14.71
CA ARG A 64 -10.26 -18.47 14.37
C ARG A 64 -9.36 -17.30 14.78
N PRO A 65 -8.25 -17.54 15.50
CA PRO A 65 -7.35 -16.49 15.96
C PRO A 65 -6.41 -16.02 14.83
N LEU A 66 -6.96 -15.55 13.71
CA LEU A 66 -6.19 -15.02 12.59
C LEU A 66 -6.40 -13.51 12.49
N LYS A 67 -5.32 -12.74 12.58
CA LYS A 67 -5.31 -11.31 12.30
C LYS A 67 -4.90 -11.08 10.85
N VAL A 68 -5.50 -10.10 10.19
CA VAL A 68 -5.23 -9.79 8.79
C VAL A 68 -4.77 -8.35 8.67
N VAL A 69 -3.67 -8.15 7.96
CA VAL A 69 -3.10 -6.84 7.61
C VAL A 69 -3.08 -6.75 6.09
N LEU A 70 -3.69 -5.69 5.57
CA LEU A 70 -3.72 -5.41 4.14
C LEU A 70 -2.84 -4.19 3.89
N LEU A 71 -1.85 -4.34 3.00
CA LEU A 71 -1.00 -3.25 2.56
C LEU A 71 -1.35 -2.89 1.11
N GLY A 72 -1.17 -1.62 0.77
CA GLY A 72 -1.37 -1.14 -0.58
C GLY A 72 -0.84 0.27 -0.76
N SER A 73 0.06 0.44 -1.73
CA SER A 73 0.68 1.72 -2.07
C SER A 73 -0.23 2.66 -2.86
N ALA A 74 -1.42 2.20 -3.29
CA ALA A 74 -2.39 2.98 -4.06
C ALA A 74 -3.66 3.26 -3.23
N PRO A 75 -3.68 4.34 -2.40
CA PRO A 75 -4.71 4.55 -1.39
C PRO A 75 -6.12 4.63 -1.97
N LEU A 76 -6.28 5.20 -3.16
CA LEU A 76 -7.60 5.35 -3.80
C LEU A 76 -8.20 3.99 -4.22
N LEU A 77 -7.38 3.09 -4.79
CA LEU A 77 -7.81 1.74 -5.16
C LEU A 77 -8.21 0.93 -3.91
N VAL A 78 -7.41 1.05 -2.84
CA VAL A 78 -7.71 0.40 -1.56
C VAL A 78 -9.01 0.97 -0.96
N GLN A 79 -9.15 2.30 -0.91
CA GLN A 79 -10.34 2.96 -0.36
C GLN A 79 -11.63 2.59 -1.09
N ARG A 80 -11.61 2.47 -2.43
CA ARG A 80 -12.79 2.02 -3.21
C ARG A 80 -13.24 0.62 -2.77
N GLY A 81 -12.33 -0.36 -2.78
CA GLY A 81 -12.67 -1.73 -2.36
C GLY A 81 -13.08 -1.84 -0.89
N LEU A 82 -12.45 -1.08 0.01
CA LEU A 82 -12.84 -1.03 1.43
C LEU A 82 -14.27 -0.50 1.62
N THR A 83 -14.61 0.59 0.95
CA THR A 83 -15.91 1.28 1.12
C THR A 83 -17.07 0.46 0.56
N GLU A 84 -16.86 -0.22 -0.56
CA GLU A 84 -17.90 -1.01 -1.23
C GLU A 84 -18.21 -2.32 -0.50
N SER A 85 -17.19 -3.01 0.02
CA SER A 85 -17.35 -4.39 0.49
C SER A 85 -17.12 -4.58 1.99
N LEU A 86 -16.23 -3.82 2.63
CA LEU A 86 -15.72 -4.10 3.97
C LEU A 86 -16.25 -3.17 5.07
N ALA A 87 -17.27 -2.35 4.80
CA ALA A 87 -17.85 -1.43 5.77
C ALA A 87 -18.04 -2.05 7.18
N GLY A 88 -17.46 -1.38 8.19
CA GLY A 88 -17.50 -1.80 9.60
C GLY A 88 -16.57 -2.95 10.00
N ARG A 89 -15.70 -3.44 9.10
CA ARG A 89 -14.80 -4.59 9.33
C ARG A 89 -13.31 -4.27 9.20
N PHE A 90 -12.94 -2.99 9.13
CA PHE A 90 -11.55 -2.57 8.99
C PHE A 90 -11.24 -1.32 9.81
N GLU A 91 -9.94 -1.15 10.06
CA GLU A 91 -9.33 0.09 10.54
C GLU A 91 -8.27 0.49 9.51
N VAL A 92 -8.20 1.78 9.15
CA VAL A 92 -7.20 2.29 8.21
C VAL A 92 -6.09 3.00 8.97
N LEU A 93 -4.88 2.49 8.83
CA LEU A 93 -3.68 3.17 9.30
C LEU A 93 -3.00 3.86 8.11
N HIS A 94 -2.99 5.18 8.14
CA HIS A 94 -2.28 5.97 7.13
C HIS A 94 -0.82 6.10 7.53
N LEU A 95 0.08 5.73 6.62
CA LEU A 95 1.52 5.92 6.76
C LEU A 95 1.95 7.08 5.87
N PRO A 96 2.00 8.32 6.39
CA PRO A 96 2.49 9.45 5.62
C PRO A 96 4.01 9.32 5.38
N HIS A 97 4.56 10.29 4.65
CA HIS A 97 5.99 10.53 4.67
C HIS A 97 6.50 10.74 6.10
N TRP A 98 7.79 10.50 6.30
CA TRP A 98 8.41 10.61 7.62
C TRP A 98 8.32 12.04 8.12
N SER A 99 8.04 12.17 9.41
CA SER A 99 8.05 13.45 10.11
C SER A 99 9.45 14.06 10.13
N LEU A 100 9.52 15.37 10.41
CA LEU A 100 10.79 16.06 10.62
C LEU A 100 11.64 15.37 11.70
N THR A 101 11.01 14.89 12.78
CA THR A 101 11.72 14.20 13.87
C THR A 101 12.35 12.89 13.38
N GLU A 102 11.63 12.10 12.60
CA GLU A 102 12.15 10.85 12.04
C GLU A 102 13.27 11.12 11.03
N MET A 103 13.08 12.10 10.13
CA MET A 103 14.09 12.49 9.14
C MET A 103 15.36 13.03 9.78
N ARG A 104 15.24 13.83 10.84
CA ARG A 104 16.38 14.28 11.65
C ARG A 104 17.10 13.11 12.30
N THR A 105 16.36 12.24 12.96
CA THR A 105 16.93 11.13 13.73
C THR A 105 17.67 10.13 12.83
N ALA A 106 17.13 9.85 11.64
CA ALA A 106 17.67 8.84 10.75
C ALA A 106 18.69 9.37 9.73
N PHE A 107 18.55 10.62 9.29
CA PHE A 107 19.31 11.16 8.16
C PHE A 107 19.93 12.54 8.44
N ASP A 108 19.84 13.06 9.67
CA ASP A 108 20.38 14.37 10.09
C ASP A 108 19.85 15.56 9.25
N VAL A 109 18.59 15.48 8.82
CA VAL A 109 17.95 16.52 7.99
C VAL A 109 17.61 17.75 8.82
N SER A 110 18.13 18.92 8.43
CA SER A 110 17.80 20.21 9.06
C SER A 110 16.33 20.65 8.84
N VAL A 111 15.85 21.71 9.51
CA VAL A 111 14.50 22.25 9.21
C VAL A 111 14.44 22.68 7.75
N GLU A 112 15.49 23.38 7.31
CA GLU A 112 15.61 24.02 6.01
C GLU A 112 15.58 22.96 4.91
N GLU A 113 16.35 21.89 5.08
CA GLU A 113 16.34 20.75 4.15
C GLU A 113 14.99 20.02 4.16
N TYR A 114 14.35 19.84 5.32
CA TYR A 114 13.05 19.17 5.39
C TYR A 114 11.94 20.01 4.72
N VAL A 115 11.97 21.34 4.88
CA VAL A 115 11.03 22.24 4.21
C VAL A 115 11.23 22.20 2.68
N TYR A 116 12.48 22.07 2.22
CA TYR A 116 12.79 22.05 0.79
C TYR A 116 12.56 20.68 0.13
N PHE A 117 13.04 19.59 0.75
CA PHE A 117 13.06 18.24 0.18
C PHE A 117 11.93 17.34 0.70
N GLY A 118 11.22 17.75 1.76
CA GLY A 118 10.16 16.96 2.38
C GLY A 118 10.66 15.74 3.16
N GLY A 119 9.71 14.88 3.53
CA GLY A 119 9.94 13.72 4.40
C GLY A 119 9.96 12.37 3.69
N TYR A 120 10.12 12.31 2.36
CA TYR A 120 10.14 11.02 1.66
C TYR A 120 11.48 10.30 1.89
N PRO A 121 11.51 9.18 2.66
CA PRO A 121 12.77 8.56 3.08
C PRO A 121 13.56 7.98 1.91
N GLY A 122 12.88 7.51 0.85
CA GLY A 122 13.54 6.91 -0.31
C GLY A 122 14.42 7.88 -1.10
N ALA A 123 14.22 9.19 -0.94
CA ALA A 123 15.04 10.22 -1.59
C ALA A 123 16.08 10.86 -0.64
N ALA A 124 16.14 10.44 0.63
CA ALA A 124 17.02 11.05 1.64
C ALA A 124 18.51 10.93 1.29
N SER A 125 18.91 9.89 0.56
CA SER A 125 20.29 9.72 0.09
C SER A 125 20.68 10.72 -1.01
N LEU A 126 19.72 11.40 -1.62
CA LEU A 126 19.93 12.32 -2.75
C LEU A 126 19.88 13.80 -2.35
N LEU A 127 19.72 14.13 -1.06
CA LEU A 127 19.57 15.51 -0.58
C LEU A 127 20.74 16.43 -0.96
N ARG A 128 21.94 15.86 -1.11
CA ARG A 128 23.15 16.59 -1.54
C ARG A 128 23.29 16.75 -3.06
N GLU A 129 22.41 16.12 -3.84
CA GLU A 129 22.37 16.18 -5.30
C GLU A 129 20.98 16.67 -5.79
N PRO A 130 20.64 17.97 -5.62
CA PRO A 130 19.26 18.46 -5.81
C PRO A 130 18.65 18.15 -7.18
N ALA A 131 19.46 18.21 -8.25
CA ALA A 131 19.01 17.86 -9.60
C ALA A 131 18.65 16.37 -9.72
N ARG A 132 19.44 15.49 -9.09
CA ARG A 132 19.20 14.04 -9.08
C ARG A 132 18.03 13.69 -8.18
N TRP A 133 17.91 14.35 -7.02
CA TRP A 133 16.75 14.25 -6.13
C TRP A 133 15.47 14.62 -6.88
N ARG A 134 15.43 15.78 -7.56
CA ARG A 134 14.25 16.24 -8.30
C ARG A 134 13.84 15.22 -9.36
N ARG A 135 14.80 14.76 -10.17
CA ARG A 135 14.54 13.74 -11.20
C ARG A 135 14.00 12.44 -10.59
N TYR A 136 14.58 12.00 -9.47
CA TYR A 136 14.10 10.80 -8.78
C TYR A 136 12.65 10.95 -8.28
N ILE A 137 12.30 12.08 -7.66
CA ILE A 137 10.92 12.34 -7.23
C ILE A 137 9.96 12.34 -8.42
N LEU A 138 10.30 13.05 -9.50
CA LEU A 138 9.44 13.13 -10.68
C LEU A 138 9.26 11.76 -11.34
N ASP A 139 10.35 11.06 -11.64
CA ASP A 139 10.32 9.84 -12.43
C ASP A 139 9.81 8.63 -11.63
N ALA A 140 10.22 8.50 -10.36
CA ALA A 140 9.96 7.30 -9.56
C ALA A 140 8.64 7.38 -8.77
N LEU A 141 8.18 8.58 -8.40
CA LEU A 141 6.97 8.76 -7.60
C LEU A 141 5.84 9.45 -8.36
N VAL A 142 6.13 10.57 -9.01
CA VAL A 142 5.06 11.37 -9.64
C VAL A 142 4.55 10.68 -10.90
N GLU A 143 5.45 10.32 -11.82
CA GLU A 143 5.05 9.65 -13.07
C GLU A 143 4.42 8.28 -12.81
N THR A 144 4.95 7.50 -11.86
CA THR A 144 4.38 6.19 -11.51
C THR A 144 2.97 6.32 -10.92
N THR A 145 2.75 7.28 -10.02
CA THR A 145 1.44 7.52 -9.39
C THR A 145 0.43 8.10 -10.38
N LEU A 146 0.83 9.07 -11.22
CA LEU A 146 -0.06 9.65 -12.23
C LEU A 146 -0.44 8.64 -13.30
N ALA A 147 0.54 7.92 -13.83
CA ALA A 147 0.31 6.95 -14.92
C ALA A 147 -0.52 5.76 -14.45
N ARG A 148 -0.31 5.30 -13.20
CA ARG A 148 -0.95 4.08 -12.68
C ARG A 148 -2.24 4.39 -11.93
N ASP A 149 -2.24 5.31 -10.98
CA ASP A 149 -3.40 5.47 -10.10
C ASP A 149 -4.45 6.40 -10.71
N VAL A 150 -4.06 7.57 -11.22
CA VAL A 150 -5.05 8.57 -11.69
C VAL A 150 -5.71 8.16 -13.01
N LEU A 151 -4.93 7.63 -13.97
CA LEU A 151 -5.44 7.24 -15.28
C LEU A 151 -6.24 5.93 -15.28
N LEU A 152 -5.97 5.00 -14.36
CA LEU A 152 -6.74 3.76 -14.24
C LEU A 152 -8.07 3.97 -13.48
N LEU A 153 -8.11 4.92 -12.55
CA LEU A 153 -9.27 5.14 -11.68
C LEU A 153 -10.32 6.10 -12.25
N THR A 154 -9.90 6.99 -13.15
CA THR A 154 -10.73 8.09 -13.67
C THR A 154 -10.38 8.34 -15.12
N ARG A 155 -11.39 8.51 -15.97
CA ARG A 155 -11.18 8.94 -17.36
C ARG A 155 -10.65 10.37 -17.35
N VAL A 156 -9.38 10.54 -17.72
CA VAL A 156 -8.76 11.86 -17.91
C VAL A 156 -8.80 12.21 -19.40
N ASP A 157 -9.51 13.27 -19.77
CA ASP A 157 -9.69 13.63 -21.19
C ASP A 157 -8.42 14.18 -21.85
N LYS A 158 -7.51 14.79 -21.07
CA LYS A 158 -6.26 15.39 -21.57
C LYS A 158 -5.05 15.00 -20.71
N PRO A 159 -4.61 13.73 -20.74
CA PRO A 159 -3.52 13.23 -19.91
C PRO A 159 -2.20 13.98 -20.12
N ALA A 160 -1.94 14.48 -21.34
CA ALA A 160 -0.76 15.29 -21.64
C ALA A 160 -0.73 16.64 -20.90
N LEU A 161 -1.88 17.27 -20.63
CA LEU A 161 -1.92 18.53 -19.87
C LEU A 161 -1.76 18.29 -18.37
N LEU A 162 -2.26 17.17 -17.85
CA LEU A 162 -2.04 16.78 -16.46
C LEU A 162 -0.55 16.60 -16.16
N ARG A 163 0.21 15.98 -17.08
CA ARG A 163 1.67 15.82 -16.93
C ARG A 163 2.41 17.14 -16.83
N ARG A 164 2.01 18.16 -17.61
CA ARG A 164 2.62 19.49 -17.60
C ARG A 164 2.48 20.26 -16.28
N LEU A 165 1.60 19.85 -15.35
CA LEU A 165 1.52 20.45 -14.01
C LEU A 165 2.73 20.09 -13.13
N PHE A 166 3.49 19.07 -13.50
CA PHE A 166 4.59 18.53 -12.70
C PHE A 166 5.98 18.79 -13.34
N GLU A 167 6.02 19.48 -14.48
CA GLU A 167 7.23 19.98 -15.15
C GLU A 167 7.70 21.30 -14.51
#